data_AF-A0A0Q6D688-F1
#
_entry.id   AF-A0A0Q6D688-F1
#
_cell.length_a   1.000
_cell.length_b   1.000
_cell.length_c   1.000
_cell.angle_alpha   90.00
_cell.angle_beta   90.00
_cell.angle_gamma   90.00
#
_symmetry.space_group_name_H-M   'P 1'
#
loop_
_entity.id
_entity.type
_entity.pdbx_description
1 polymer ?
#
loop_
_entity_poly.entity_id
_entity_poly.type
_entity_poly.pdbx_seq_one_letter_code
_entity_poly.pdbx_strand_id
1 'polypeptide(L)'
;MGVKALQFLAGDPVQLHRFLDLSGLQPQELRAAAADPAFFAGLLDFLLGHEPTLLAFAAEADIAPEDVAAARQTLGAAFGADAR
;
A
#
# COMPACT_ATOMS: atom_id res chain seq x y z
N MET A 1 10.35 -1.15 2.78
CA MET A 1 9.51 -0.30 1.90
C MET A 1 8.05 -0.25 2.38
N GLY A 2 7.37 -1.38 2.57
CA GLY A 2 5.95 -1.41 2.96
C GLY A 2 5.55 -0.57 4.19
N VAL A 3 6.37 -0.56 5.26
CA VAL A 3 6.11 0.30 6.44
C VAL A 3 6.19 1.79 6.09
N LYS A 4 7.16 2.20 5.25
CA LYS A 4 7.26 3.60 4.79
C LYS A 4 6.04 4.01 3.97
N ALA A 5 5.57 3.13 3.08
CA ALA A 5 4.34 3.34 2.32
C ALA A 5 3.11 3.49 3.22
N LEU A 6 3.02 2.69 4.29
CA LEU A 6 1.93 2.79 5.27
C LEU A 6 1.99 4.11 6.05
N GLN A 7 3.18 4.55 6.44
CA GLN A 7 3.38 5.84 7.12
C GLN A 7 3.01 7.02 6.21
N PHE A 8 3.40 6.97 4.94
CA PHE A 8 3.02 7.96 3.92
C PHE A 8 1.49 8.06 3.81
N LEU A 9 0.81 6.92 3.67
CA LEU A 9 -0.66 6.87 3.61
C LEU A 9 -1.31 7.35 4.91
N ALA A 10 -0.77 6.99 6.07
CA ALA A 10 -1.30 7.45 7.35
C ALA A 10 -1.15 8.97 7.56
N GLY A 11 -0.23 9.62 6.84
CA GLY A 11 -0.10 11.08 6.81
C GLY A 11 -1.18 11.79 5.98
N ASP A 12 -1.90 11.07 5.12
CA ASP A 12 -2.98 11.60 4.29
C ASP A 12 -4.30 10.82 4.59
N PRO A 13 -5.18 11.38 5.43
CA PRO A 13 -6.44 10.73 5.80
C PRO A 13 -7.34 10.39 4.61
N VAL A 14 -7.28 11.17 3.53
CA VAL A 14 -8.11 10.94 2.34
C VAL A 14 -7.61 9.72 1.58
N GLN A 15 -6.30 9.61 1.40
CA GLN A 15 -5.69 8.45 0.74
C GLN A 15 -5.83 7.19 1.60
N LEU A 16 -5.67 7.31 2.94
CA LEU A 16 -5.88 6.19 3.86
C LEU A 16 -7.31 5.66 3.79
N HIS A 17 -8.31 6.55 3.81
CA HIS A 17 -9.70 6.16 3.68
C HIS A 17 -9.98 5.46 2.33
N ARG A 18 -9.45 6.02 1.23
CA ARG A 18 -9.56 5.40 -0.10
C ARG A 18 -8.94 4.00 -0.14
N PHE A 19 -7.78 3.81 0.48
CA PHE A 19 -7.14 2.49 0.56
C PHE A 19 -7.98 1.49 1.37
N LEU A 20 -8.54 1.91 2.50
CA LEU A 20 -9.45 1.10 3.31
C LEU A 20 -10.69 0.68 2.51
N ASP A 21 -11.33 1.61 1.80
CA ASP A 21 -12.50 1.34 0.96
C ASP A 21 -12.20 0.33 -0.16
N LEU A 22 -11.03 0.45 -0.80
CA LEU A 22 -10.64 -0.44 -1.90
C LEU A 22 -10.16 -1.82 -1.42
N SER A 23 -9.56 -1.90 -0.23
CA SER A 23 -9.10 -3.16 0.37
C SER A 23 -10.19 -3.90 1.14
N GLY A 24 -11.31 -3.23 1.46
CA GLY A 24 -12.38 -3.76 2.30
C GLY A 24 -12.04 -3.78 3.80
N LEU A 25 -10.88 -3.23 4.18
CA LEU A 25 -10.45 -3.17 5.57
C LEU A 25 -11.17 -2.06 6.33
N GLN A 26 -11.40 -2.30 7.62
CA GLN A 26 -11.81 -1.27 8.55
C GLN A 26 -10.59 -0.67 9.29
N PRO A 27 -10.66 0.58 9.78
CA PRO A 27 -9.57 1.22 10.51
C PRO A 27 -9.05 0.39 11.70
N GLN A 28 -9.95 -0.27 12.44
CA GLN A 28 -9.58 -1.14 13.57
C GLN A 28 -8.81 -2.40 13.15
N GLU A 29 -8.96 -2.86 11.91
CA GLU A 29 -8.30 -4.06 11.38
C GLU A 29 -6.88 -3.76 10.87
N LEU A 30 -6.57 -2.48 10.61
CA LEU A 30 -5.30 -2.05 10.01
C LEU A 30 -4.08 -2.56 10.77
N ARG A 31 -4.11 -2.53 12.12
CA ARG A 31 -2.99 -3.02 12.96
C ARG A 31 -2.79 -4.53 12.81
N ALA A 32 -3.87 -5.29 12.71
CA ALA A 32 -3.79 -6.74 12.51
C ALA A 32 -3.34 -7.06 11.08
N ALA A 33 -3.88 -6.37 10.08
CA ALA A 33 -3.51 -6.53 8.68
C ALA A 33 -2.02 -6.20 8.43
N ALA A 34 -1.49 -5.16 9.07
CA ALA A 34 -0.08 -4.78 8.97
C ALA A 34 0.91 -5.83 9.51
N ALA A 35 0.44 -6.87 10.20
CA ALA A 35 1.27 -8.02 10.57
C ALA A 35 1.46 -9.03 9.43
N ASP A 36 0.69 -8.92 8.34
CA ASP A 36 0.70 -9.83 7.21
C ASP A 36 1.49 -9.23 6.01
N PRO A 37 2.48 -9.94 5.44
CA PRO A 37 3.16 -9.52 4.20
C PRO A 37 2.20 -9.26 3.03
N ALA A 38 1.08 -9.97 2.93
CA ALA A 38 0.09 -9.81 1.87
C ALA A 38 -0.59 -8.42 1.94
N PHE A 39 -0.71 -7.83 3.14
CA PHE A 39 -1.23 -6.46 3.30
C PHE A 39 -0.35 -5.46 2.57
N PHE A 40 0.98 -5.59 2.72
CA PHE A 40 1.92 -4.73 2.03
C PHE A 40 1.90 -4.96 0.52
N ALA A 41 1.60 -6.16 0.04
CA ALA A 41 1.38 -6.40 -1.39
C ALA A 41 0.19 -5.59 -1.92
N GLY A 42 -0.96 -5.64 -1.23
CA GLY A 42 -2.14 -4.84 -1.58
C GLY A 42 -1.90 -3.33 -1.46
N LEU A 43 -1.13 -2.90 -0.46
CA LEU A 43 -0.72 -1.51 -0.28
C LEU A 43 0.13 -1.00 -1.46
N LEU A 44 1.12 -1.78 -1.89
CA LEU A 44 1.94 -1.41 -3.03
C LEU A 44 1.16 -1.48 -4.34
N ASP A 45 0.24 -2.43 -4.50
CA ASP A 45 -0.71 -2.46 -5.64
C ASP A 45 -1.58 -1.19 -5.69
N PHE A 46 -2.04 -0.70 -4.55
CA PHE A 46 -2.79 0.56 -4.46
C PHE A 46 -1.96 1.76 -4.94
N LEU A 47 -0.70 1.85 -4.52
CA LEU A 47 0.20 2.92 -4.97
C LEU A 47 0.44 2.83 -6.49
N LEU A 48 0.76 1.63 -6.98
CA LEU A 48 1.01 1.38 -8.41
C LEU A 48 -0.23 1.62 -9.28
N GLY A 49 -1.43 1.46 -8.73
CA GLY A 49 -2.69 1.73 -9.40
C GLY A 49 -3.05 3.22 -9.56
N HIS A 50 -2.30 4.14 -8.94
CA HIS A 50 -2.57 5.57 -9.02
C HIS A 50 -1.28 6.39 -9.12
N GLU A 51 -0.90 6.72 -10.35
CA GLU A 51 0.37 7.40 -10.69
C GLU A 51 0.66 8.65 -9.82
N PRO A 52 -0.28 9.58 -9.55
CA PRO A 52 0.00 10.73 -8.69
C PRO A 52 0.41 10.33 -7.26
N THR A 53 -0.22 9.30 -6.71
CA THR A 53 0.11 8.80 -5.36
C THR A 53 1.45 8.06 -5.38
N LEU A 54 1.73 7.28 -6.43
CA LEU A 54 3.02 6.62 -6.63
C LEU A 54 4.17 7.62 -6.68
N LEU A 55 4.05 8.67 -7.50
CA LEU A 55 5.09 9.68 -7.65
C LEU A 55 5.30 10.48 -6.36
N ALA A 56 4.22 10.83 -5.66
CA ALA A 56 4.30 11.51 -4.37
C ALA A 56 5.03 10.66 -3.31
N PHE A 57 4.69 9.36 -3.23
CA PHE A 57 5.37 8.44 -2.33
C PHE A 57 6.85 8.25 -2.71
N ALA A 58 7.15 8.07 -4.00
CA ALA A 58 8.52 7.88 -4.47
C ALA A 58 9.40 9.09 -4.16
N ALA A 59 8.87 10.30 -4.35
CA ALA A 59 9.56 11.54 -4.00
C ALA A 59 9.81 11.66 -2.49
N GLU A 60 8.81 11.38 -1.65
CA GLU A 60 8.95 11.44 -0.18
C GLU A 60 9.93 10.38 0.36
N ALA A 61 9.94 9.20 -0.26
CA ALA A 61 10.79 8.09 0.14
C ALA A 61 12.22 8.16 -0.45
N ASP A 62 12.50 9.14 -1.31
CA ASP A 62 13.75 9.32 -2.07
C ASP A 62 14.15 8.04 -2.86
N ILE A 63 13.19 7.51 -3.61
CA ILE A 63 13.34 6.30 -4.43
C ILE A 63 12.77 6.51 -5.84
N ALA A 64 13.13 5.63 -6.76
CA ALA A 64 12.51 5.63 -8.08
C ALA A 64 11.12 4.91 -8.01
N PRO A 65 10.12 5.34 -8.81
CA PRO A 65 8.83 4.65 -8.88
C PRO A 65 8.95 3.17 -9.25
N GLU A 66 9.96 2.82 -10.05
CA GLU A 66 10.27 1.44 -10.43
C GLU A 66 10.71 0.57 -9.24
N ASP A 67 11.30 1.16 -8.19
CA ASP A 67 11.64 0.43 -6.96
C ASP A 67 10.38 -0.04 -6.22
N VAL A 68 9.27 0.68 -6.35
CA VAL A 68 7.97 0.30 -5.77
C VAL A 68 7.42 -0.92 -6.50
N ALA A 69 7.52 -0.94 -7.84
CA ALA A 69 7.15 -2.08 -8.65
C ALA A 69 8.05 -3.30 -8.39
N ALA A 70 9.35 -3.09 -8.23
CA ALA A 70 10.30 -4.14 -7.86
C ALA A 70 9.96 -4.72 -6.47
N ALA A 71 9.72 -3.87 -5.48
CA ALA A 71 9.33 -4.30 -4.14
C ALA A 71 8.00 -5.07 -4.16
N ARG A 72 7.02 -4.64 -4.96
CA ARG A 72 5.76 -5.38 -5.13
C ARG A 72 5.99 -6.78 -5.68
N GLN A 73 6.89 -6.95 -6.64
CA GLN A 73 7.21 -8.26 -7.22
C GLN A 73 7.91 -9.21 -6.24
N THR A 74 8.59 -8.68 -5.21
CA THR A 74 9.15 -9.52 -4.13
C THR A 74 8.09 -10.03 -3.15
N LEU A 75 6.91 -9.41 -3.13
CA LEU A 75 5.79 -9.81 -2.29
C LEU A 75 4.88 -10.80 -3.03
N GLY A 76 4.29 -11.73 -2.29
CA GLY A 76 3.36 -12.72 -2.83
C GLY A 76 2.02 -12.14 -3.28
N ALA A 77 0.96 -12.94 -3.22
CA ALA A 77 -0.39 -12.49 -3.53
C ALA A 77 -0.82 -11.33 -2.59
N ALA A 78 -1.64 -10.42 -3.12
CA ALA A 78 -2.20 -9.33 -2.33
C ALA A 78 -3.23 -9.83 -1.32
N PHE A 79 -3.32 -9.15 -0.19
CA PHE A 79 -4.33 -9.39 0.84
C PHE A 79 -5.74 -9.36 0.23
N GLY A 80 -6.53 -10.40 0.47
CA GLY A 80 -7.91 -10.49 -0.02
C GLY A 80 -8.06 -10.84 -1.50
N ALA A 81 -6.99 -11.17 -2.23
CA ALA A 81 -7.07 -11.61 -3.63
C ALA A 81 -7.83 -12.94 -3.82
N ASP A 82 -7.97 -13.75 -2.76
CA ASP A 82 -8.74 -15.00 -2.74
C ASP A 82 -10.27 -14.78 -2.55
N ALA A 83 -10.72 -13.55 -2.32
CA ALA A 83 -12.14 -13.24 -2.08
C ALA A 83 -12.91 -12.77 -3.33
N ARG A 84 -12.35 -12.96 -4.54
CA ARG A 84 -12.99 -12.63 -5.82
C ARG A 84 -13.49 -13.85 -6.58
#